data_AF-A0A9E2QYD2-F1
#
_entry.id   AF-A0A9E2QYD2-F1
#
_cell.length_a   1.000
_cell.length_b   1.000
_cell.length_c   1.000
_cell.angle_alpha   90.00
_cell.angle_beta   90.00
_cell.angle_gamma   90.00
#
_symmetry.space_group_name_H-M   'P 1'
#
loop_
_entity.id
_entity.type
_entity.pdbx_description
1 polymer ?
#
loop_
_entity_poly.entity_id
_entity_poly.type
_entity_poly.pdbx_seq_one_letter_code
_entity_poly.pdbx_strand_id
1 'polypeptide(L)'
;MAYALKRLGGQPILVGAVGDDGGSYLEHLKQNGIDTTSIIAVPTAHTASAFMITDRDDNQISAFHNGAISHIPPLPEGRFFLAIISPSTRETMREHLRVCRERKLSAVFDPGQRVATFSRSELREAIELADFVIGNDYEISQLAKGSGWSEAKMSGRLTALITTLGNRGSRIVAGHETVQVPACPAVKTVDPTGAGDCFRAGFFVGLSRNLDWLSCARIGSLAATYAVESAGTQNYRFTIDQFADRYRRVYGLSLNW
;
A
#
# COMPACT_ATOMS: atom_id res chain seq x y z
N MET A 1 0.08 0.36 6.04
CA MET A 1 -0.81 1.33 5.35
C MET A 1 -1.85 2.05 6.22
N ALA A 2 -2.76 1.35 6.94
CA ALA A 2 -3.87 2.01 7.67
C ALA A 2 -3.42 3.12 8.64
N TYR A 3 -2.29 2.91 9.32
CA TYR A 3 -1.67 3.92 10.17
C TYR A 3 -1.38 5.24 9.44
N ALA A 4 -0.74 5.17 8.27
CA ALA A 4 -0.45 6.34 7.43
C ALA A 4 -1.73 7.03 6.95
N LEU A 5 -2.73 6.24 6.49
CA LEU A 5 -4.03 6.75 6.05
C LEU A 5 -4.70 7.57 7.15
N LYS A 6 -4.72 7.05 8.38
CA LYS A 6 -5.32 7.73 9.53
C LYS A 6 -4.60 9.03 9.88
N ARG A 7 -3.27 9.03 9.84
CA ARG A 7 -2.43 10.23 10.08
C ARG A 7 -2.64 11.33 9.05
N LEU A 8 -3.03 10.98 7.83
CA LEU A 8 -3.37 11.89 6.73
C LEU A 8 -4.84 12.34 6.72
N GLY A 9 -5.61 11.97 7.75
CA GLY A 9 -7.02 12.34 7.90
C GLY A 9 -7.98 11.44 7.11
N GLY A 10 -7.51 10.28 6.62
CA GLY A 10 -8.36 9.24 6.03
C GLY A 10 -9.11 8.45 7.11
N GLN A 11 -10.09 7.65 6.67
CA GLN A 11 -10.90 6.77 7.52
C GLN A 11 -10.70 5.29 7.11
N PRO A 12 -9.53 4.69 7.42
CA PRO A 12 -9.24 3.32 7.03
C PRO A 12 -10.05 2.32 7.87
N ILE A 13 -10.54 1.27 7.21
CA ILE A 13 -10.97 0.02 7.84
C ILE A 13 -9.90 -1.02 7.55
N LEU A 14 -9.28 -1.56 8.61
CA LEU A 14 -8.27 -2.61 8.47
C LEU A 14 -8.94 -3.98 8.56
N VAL A 15 -8.98 -4.70 7.44
CA VAL A 15 -9.43 -6.09 7.37
C VAL A 15 -8.22 -6.99 7.55
N GLY A 16 -8.20 -7.81 8.60
CA GLY A 16 -7.00 -8.57 8.94
C GLY A 16 -7.23 -9.66 9.97
N ALA A 17 -6.15 -10.36 10.30
CA ALA A 17 -6.15 -11.37 11.33
C ALA A 17 -4.86 -11.26 12.16
N VAL A 18 -5.00 -11.42 13.47
CA VAL A 18 -3.89 -11.47 14.43
C VAL A 18 -3.92 -12.79 15.19
N GLY A 19 -2.76 -13.20 15.71
CA GLY A 19 -2.66 -14.37 16.56
C GLY A 19 -3.03 -14.09 18.01
N ASP A 20 -2.77 -15.06 18.87
CA ASP A 20 -2.89 -14.97 20.33
C ASP A 20 -2.00 -13.87 20.95
N ASP A 21 -0.88 -13.58 20.31
CA ASP A 21 0.10 -12.54 20.64
C ASP A 21 -0.27 -11.12 20.15
N GLY A 22 -1.37 -10.97 19.40
CA GLY A 22 -1.73 -9.73 18.71
C GLY A 22 -2.31 -8.61 19.58
N GLY A 23 -2.62 -8.88 20.86
CA GLY A 23 -3.37 -7.98 21.72
C GLY A 23 -2.75 -6.58 21.90
N SER A 24 -1.43 -6.52 22.09
CA SER A 24 -0.70 -5.25 22.25
C SER A 24 -0.76 -4.38 20.98
N TYR A 25 -0.75 -5.01 19.80
CA TYR A 25 -0.82 -4.30 18.53
C TYR A 25 -2.24 -3.82 18.22
N LEU A 26 -3.28 -4.58 18.57
CA LEU A 26 -4.66 -4.11 18.50
C LEU A 26 -4.87 -2.85 19.36
N GLU A 27 -4.30 -2.84 20.57
CA GLU A 27 -4.36 -1.67 21.46
C GLU A 27 -3.61 -0.47 20.86
N HIS A 28 -2.42 -0.70 20.27
CA HIS A 28 -1.69 0.33 19.54
C HIS A 28 -2.53 0.95 18.41
N LEU A 29 -3.22 0.13 17.61
CA LEU A 29 -4.09 0.62 16.54
C LEU A 29 -5.23 1.49 17.07
N LYS A 30 -5.90 1.05 18.15
CA LYS A 30 -6.97 1.81 18.82
C LYS A 30 -6.48 3.16 19.37
N GLN A 31 -5.32 3.18 20.02
CA GLN A 31 -4.71 4.43 20.52
C GLN A 31 -4.37 5.42 19.41
N ASN A 32 -4.18 4.94 18.18
CA ASN A 32 -3.99 5.75 16.99
C ASN A 32 -5.30 6.02 16.23
N GLY A 33 -6.46 5.69 16.81
CA GLY A 33 -7.79 5.95 16.27
C GLY A 33 -8.16 5.09 15.06
N ILE A 34 -7.53 3.92 14.90
CA ILE A 34 -7.81 2.98 13.81
C ILE A 34 -8.86 1.98 14.30
N ASP A 35 -9.91 1.78 13.48
CA ASP A 35 -10.94 0.79 13.76
C ASP A 35 -10.37 -0.63 13.62
N THR A 36 -10.55 -1.45 14.65
CA THR A 36 -10.09 -2.85 14.71
C THR A 36 -11.23 -3.87 14.62
N THR A 37 -12.47 -3.44 14.33
CA THR A 37 -13.65 -4.32 14.28
C THR A 37 -13.59 -5.38 13.19
N SER A 38 -12.87 -5.10 12.09
CA SER A 38 -12.66 -6.02 10.97
C SER A 38 -11.38 -6.86 11.11
N ILE A 39 -10.78 -6.89 12.30
CA ILE A 39 -9.61 -7.71 12.60
C ILE A 39 -10.05 -8.87 13.50
N ILE A 40 -9.82 -10.10 13.05
CA ILE A 40 -10.13 -11.28 13.86
C ILE A 40 -8.91 -11.75 14.64
N ALA A 41 -9.13 -12.32 15.83
CA ALA A 41 -8.11 -13.04 16.58
C ALA A 41 -8.19 -14.54 16.27
N VAL A 42 -7.05 -15.18 16.03
CA VAL A 42 -6.94 -16.61 15.75
C VAL A 42 -6.22 -17.29 16.91
N PRO A 43 -6.94 -17.92 17.86
CA PRO A 43 -6.34 -18.44 19.10
C PRO A 43 -5.28 -19.52 18.89
N THR A 44 -5.26 -20.18 17.73
CA THR A 44 -4.38 -21.30 17.41
C THR A 44 -3.17 -20.89 16.56
N ALA A 45 -2.96 -19.60 16.32
CA ALA A 45 -1.88 -19.09 15.49
C ALA A 45 -1.20 -17.89 16.14
N HIS A 46 0.06 -17.64 15.76
CA HIS A 46 0.74 -16.39 16.06
C HIS A 46 0.47 -15.34 14.97
N THR A 47 0.65 -14.08 15.30
CA THR A 47 0.59 -12.98 14.35
C THR A 47 1.67 -13.15 13.29
N ALA A 48 1.35 -12.78 12.05
CA ALA A 48 2.31 -12.85 10.96
C ALA A 48 3.60 -12.09 11.32
N SER A 49 4.75 -12.71 11.08
CA SER A 49 6.06 -12.15 11.42
C SER A 49 6.93 -12.07 10.18
N ALA A 50 7.63 -10.94 10.03
CA ALA A 50 8.59 -10.70 8.96
C ALA A 50 9.96 -10.42 9.57
N PHE A 51 10.96 -11.20 9.15
CA PHE A 51 12.35 -11.06 9.56
C PHE A 51 13.13 -10.51 8.38
N MET A 52 13.53 -9.25 8.49
CA MET A 52 14.38 -8.57 7.51
C MET A 52 15.81 -8.59 8.03
N ILE A 53 16.67 -9.38 7.39
CA ILE A 53 18.08 -9.50 7.75
C ILE A 53 18.85 -8.74 6.69
N THR A 54 19.53 -7.67 7.10
CA THR A 54 20.31 -6.79 6.21
C THR A 54 21.75 -6.78 6.67
N ASP A 55 22.68 -7.00 5.75
CA ASP A 55 24.11 -6.85 6.02
C ASP A 55 24.58 -5.40 5.83
N ARG A 56 25.90 -5.15 5.98
CA ARG A 56 26.47 -3.80 5.82
C ARG A 56 26.55 -3.33 4.37
N ASP A 57 26.36 -4.23 3.42
CA ASP A 57 26.41 -3.99 1.98
C ASP A 57 25.00 -3.83 1.38
N ASP A 58 23.98 -3.65 2.23
CA ASP A 58 22.56 -3.55 1.91
C ASP A 58 21.97 -4.81 1.23
N ASN A 59 22.60 -5.98 1.35
CA ASN A 59 21.98 -7.23 0.92
C ASN A 59 20.88 -7.64 1.89
N GLN A 60 19.67 -7.89 1.38
CA GLN A 60 18.52 -8.25 2.20
C GLN A 60 18.08 -9.70 2.00
N ILE A 61 17.95 -10.44 3.10
CA ILE A 61 17.23 -11.70 3.17
C ILE A 61 15.95 -11.46 3.96
N SER A 62 14.81 -11.85 3.39
CA SER A 62 13.51 -11.70 4.04
C SER A 62 12.89 -13.08 4.30
N ALA A 63 12.56 -13.36 5.56
CA ALA A 63 11.84 -14.56 5.95
C ALA A 63 10.47 -14.19 6.53
N PHE A 64 9.43 -14.87 6.08
CA PHE A 64 8.04 -14.59 6.48
C PHE A 64 7.41 -15.82 7.11
N HIS A 65 6.90 -15.65 8.32
CA HIS A 65 6.00 -16.58 8.96
C HIS A 65 4.57 -16.06 8.78
N ASN A 66 3.75 -16.79 8.01
CA ASN A 66 2.41 -16.37 7.64
C ASN A 66 1.46 -16.23 8.85
N GLY A 67 1.56 -17.12 9.84
CA GLY A 67 0.72 -17.06 11.04
C GLY A 67 -0.76 -16.89 10.73
N ALA A 68 -1.42 -15.98 11.45
CA ALA A 68 -2.85 -15.67 11.32
C ALA A 68 -3.28 -15.12 9.93
N ILE A 69 -2.36 -14.74 9.04
CA ILE A 69 -2.69 -14.14 7.73
C ILE A 69 -3.57 -15.06 6.84
N SER A 70 -3.52 -16.37 7.08
CA SER A 70 -4.33 -17.37 6.38
C SER A 70 -5.81 -17.35 6.76
N HIS A 71 -6.17 -16.57 7.79
CA HIS A 71 -7.52 -16.48 8.33
C HIS A 71 -8.14 -15.08 8.14
N ILE A 72 -7.57 -14.23 7.28
CA ILE A 72 -8.13 -12.91 7.02
C ILE A 72 -9.63 -13.06 6.63
N PRO A 73 -10.54 -12.32 7.28
CA PRO A 73 -11.96 -12.47 7.03
C PRO A 73 -12.37 -11.90 5.65
N PRO A 74 -13.59 -12.17 5.19
CA PRO A 74 -14.17 -11.48 4.04
C PRO A 74 -14.22 -9.97 4.24
N LEU A 75 -14.30 -9.22 3.14
CA LEU A 75 -14.49 -7.77 3.18
C LEU A 75 -15.82 -7.43 3.88
N PRO A 76 -15.83 -6.48 4.84
CA PRO A 76 -17.04 -6.08 5.53
C PRO A 76 -18.09 -5.53 4.56
N GLU A 77 -19.34 -5.57 4.96
CA GLU A 77 -20.41 -4.89 4.23
C GLU A 77 -20.35 -3.39 4.47
N GLY A 78 -20.82 -2.61 3.50
CA GLY A 78 -20.85 -1.16 3.58
C GLY A 78 -20.43 -0.47 2.29
N ARG A 79 -20.41 0.86 2.35
CA ARG A 79 -19.97 1.71 1.25
C ARG A 79 -18.54 2.18 1.51
N PHE A 80 -17.62 1.74 0.67
CA PHE A 80 -16.22 2.13 0.72
C PHE A 80 -15.83 2.84 -0.57
N PHE A 81 -14.85 3.75 -0.47
CA PHE A 81 -14.30 4.42 -1.64
C PHE A 81 -13.49 3.44 -2.51
N LEU A 82 -12.67 2.61 -1.86
CA LEU A 82 -11.69 1.73 -2.50
C LEU A 82 -11.27 0.64 -1.50
N ALA A 83 -10.94 -0.56 -2.01
CA ALA A 83 -10.23 -1.59 -1.26
C ALA A 83 -8.81 -1.76 -1.79
N ILE A 84 -7.82 -1.82 -0.89
CA ILE A 84 -6.42 -2.14 -1.25
C ILE A 84 -6.16 -3.59 -0.89
N ILE A 85 -6.00 -4.45 -1.90
CA ILE A 85 -5.75 -5.88 -1.73
C ILE A 85 -4.24 -6.09 -1.60
N SER A 86 -3.76 -5.94 -0.37
CA SER A 86 -2.34 -6.03 0.01
C SER A 86 -1.85 -7.47 0.17
N PRO A 87 -0.52 -7.71 0.28
CA PRO A 87 0.03 -9.05 0.41
C PRO A 87 -0.60 -9.86 1.55
N SER A 88 -1.31 -10.94 1.20
CA SER A 88 -1.84 -11.95 2.13
C SER A 88 -1.61 -13.36 1.56
N THR A 89 -2.55 -14.29 1.64
CA THR A 89 -2.49 -15.54 0.87
C THR A 89 -3.01 -15.31 -0.55
N ARG A 90 -2.49 -16.07 -1.52
CA ARG A 90 -2.95 -15.99 -2.92
C ARG A 90 -4.48 -16.13 -3.00
N GLU A 91 -5.03 -17.08 -2.26
CA GLU A 91 -6.45 -17.40 -2.22
C GLU A 91 -7.26 -16.21 -1.70
N THR A 92 -6.86 -15.61 -0.58
CA THR A 92 -7.51 -14.43 0.00
C THR A 92 -7.48 -13.24 -0.96
N MET A 93 -6.32 -12.97 -1.56
CA MET A 93 -6.17 -11.85 -2.50
C MET A 93 -7.08 -12.01 -3.72
N ARG A 94 -7.14 -13.21 -4.31
CA ARG A 94 -8.02 -13.50 -5.45
C ARG A 94 -9.49 -13.38 -5.06
N GLU A 95 -9.85 -13.90 -3.91
CA GLU A 95 -11.23 -13.83 -3.41
C GLU A 95 -11.67 -12.39 -3.18
N HIS A 96 -10.87 -11.58 -2.48
CA HIS A 96 -11.19 -10.18 -2.23
C HIS A 96 -11.29 -9.37 -3.53
N LEU A 97 -10.45 -9.62 -4.54
CA LEU A 97 -10.57 -8.98 -5.85
C LEU A 97 -11.89 -9.32 -6.56
N ARG A 98 -12.33 -10.59 -6.50
CA ARG A 98 -13.61 -11.01 -7.08
C ARG A 98 -14.78 -10.35 -6.36
N VAL A 99 -14.76 -10.37 -5.03
CA VAL A 99 -15.78 -9.73 -4.19
C VAL A 99 -15.86 -8.23 -4.49
N CYS A 100 -14.72 -7.54 -4.66
CA CYS A 100 -14.72 -6.14 -5.07
C CYS A 100 -15.40 -5.94 -6.43
N ARG A 101 -15.08 -6.76 -7.44
CA ARG A 101 -15.69 -6.68 -8.77
C ARG A 101 -17.20 -6.94 -8.72
N GLU A 102 -17.64 -7.95 -7.98
CA GLU A 102 -19.07 -8.29 -7.79
C GLU A 102 -19.83 -7.15 -7.11
N ARG A 103 -19.23 -6.54 -6.07
CA ARG A 103 -19.81 -5.42 -5.32
C ARG A 103 -19.64 -4.07 -6.03
N LYS A 104 -18.99 -4.03 -7.21
CA LYS A 104 -18.58 -2.79 -7.90
C LYS A 104 -17.81 -1.83 -6.98
N LEU A 105 -17.05 -2.38 -6.05
CA LEU A 105 -16.14 -1.66 -5.17
C LEU A 105 -14.81 -1.51 -5.90
N SER A 106 -14.29 -0.29 -6.00
CA SER A 106 -13.01 -0.09 -6.67
C SER A 106 -11.88 -0.81 -5.94
N ALA A 107 -10.98 -1.44 -6.69
CA ALA A 107 -9.93 -2.29 -6.12
C ALA A 107 -8.53 -1.92 -6.60
N VAL A 108 -7.59 -1.95 -5.67
CA VAL A 108 -6.15 -1.91 -5.93
C VAL A 108 -5.59 -3.31 -5.75
N PHE A 109 -4.96 -3.85 -6.78
CA PHE A 109 -4.13 -5.03 -6.66
C PHE A 109 -2.71 -4.62 -6.27
N ASP A 110 -2.33 -4.94 -5.04
CA ASP A 110 -1.01 -4.69 -4.46
C ASP A 110 -0.38 -6.04 -4.06
N PRO A 111 0.14 -6.81 -5.04
CA PRO A 111 0.64 -8.15 -4.76
C PRO A 111 1.93 -8.15 -3.95
N GLY A 112 2.68 -7.05 -3.96
CA GLY A 112 4.02 -6.96 -3.37
C GLY A 112 4.85 -8.20 -3.70
N GLN A 113 5.36 -8.84 -2.65
CA GLN A 113 6.19 -10.05 -2.77
C GLN A 113 5.41 -11.32 -3.14
N ARG A 114 4.08 -11.29 -3.19
CA ARG A 114 3.24 -12.47 -3.50
C ARG A 114 3.15 -12.77 -4.98
N VAL A 115 3.64 -11.92 -5.89
CA VAL A 115 3.60 -12.16 -7.34
C VAL A 115 4.05 -13.58 -7.72
N ALA A 116 5.13 -14.08 -7.10
CA ALA A 116 5.69 -15.39 -7.39
C ALA A 116 4.79 -16.59 -6.99
N THR A 117 3.77 -16.35 -6.15
CA THR A 117 2.84 -17.39 -5.70
C THR A 117 1.70 -17.63 -6.69
N PHE A 118 1.46 -16.70 -7.62
CA PHE A 118 0.37 -16.78 -8.58
C PHE A 118 0.86 -17.46 -9.87
N SER A 119 -0.01 -18.26 -10.48
CA SER A 119 0.18 -18.68 -11.87
C SER A 119 -0.06 -17.53 -12.84
N ARG A 120 0.39 -17.71 -14.09
CA ARG A 120 0.23 -16.73 -15.16
C ARG A 120 -1.24 -16.33 -15.39
N SER A 121 -2.16 -17.28 -15.39
CA SER A 121 -3.59 -17.01 -15.57
C SER A 121 -4.18 -16.27 -14.38
N GLU A 122 -3.80 -16.65 -13.16
CA GLU A 122 -4.26 -15.97 -11.94
C GLU A 122 -3.78 -14.52 -11.85
N LEU A 123 -2.55 -14.23 -12.29
CA LEU A 123 -2.05 -12.84 -12.37
C LEU A 123 -2.86 -12.01 -13.38
N ARG A 124 -3.16 -12.58 -14.54
CA ARG A 124 -3.97 -11.90 -15.57
C ARG A 124 -5.39 -11.62 -15.08
N GLU A 125 -6.01 -12.61 -14.45
CA GLU A 125 -7.32 -12.47 -13.81
C GLU A 125 -7.28 -11.36 -12.75
N ALA A 126 -6.28 -11.36 -11.85
CA ALA A 126 -6.15 -10.35 -10.81
C ALA A 126 -5.99 -8.93 -11.38
N ILE A 127 -5.20 -8.76 -12.45
CA ILE A 127 -5.05 -7.47 -13.15
C ILE A 127 -6.38 -7.03 -13.77
N GLU A 128 -7.14 -7.93 -14.37
CA GLU A 128 -8.44 -7.63 -15.00
C GLU A 128 -9.56 -7.37 -13.98
N LEU A 129 -9.44 -7.90 -12.76
CA LEU A 129 -10.38 -7.64 -11.66
C LEU A 129 -10.12 -6.31 -10.93
N ALA A 130 -8.90 -5.77 -11.02
CA ALA A 130 -8.53 -4.53 -10.36
C ALA A 130 -8.83 -3.29 -11.23
N ASP A 131 -8.94 -2.13 -10.59
CA ASP A 131 -8.92 -0.84 -11.29
C ASP A 131 -7.54 -0.21 -11.22
N PHE A 132 -6.77 -0.53 -10.18
CA PHE A 132 -5.42 -0.03 -9.98
C PHE A 132 -4.47 -1.19 -9.74
N VAL A 133 -3.25 -1.08 -10.26
CA VAL A 133 -2.12 -1.91 -9.83
C VAL A 133 -1.06 -0.98 -9.28
N ILE A 134 -0.50 -1.34 -8.12
CA ILE A 134 0.58 -0.60 -7.49
C ILE A 134 1.72 -1.52 -7.09
N GLY A 135 2.96 -1.08 -7.30
CA GLY A 135 4.16 -1.82 -6.94
C GLY A 135 5.41 -0.97 -7.13
N ASN A 136 6.55 -1.43 -6.62
CA ASN A 136 7.84 -0.88 -7.02
C ASN A 136 8.27 -1.38 -8.41
N ASP A 137 9.31 -0.79 -9.00
CA ASP A 137 9.81 -1.18 -10.33
C ASP A 137 10.17 -2.67 -10.44
N TYR A 138 10.75 -3.25 -9.39
CA TYR A 138 11.02 -4.69 -9.33
C TYR A 138 9.73 -5.52 -9.34
N GLU A 139 8.75 -5.19 -8.50
CA GLU A 139 7.46 -5.88 -8.39
C GLU A 139 6.66 -5.78 -9.69
N ILE A 140 6.62 -4.60 -10.32
CA ILE A 140 5.95 -4.39 -11.61
C ILE A 140 6.64 -5.18 -12.73
N SER A 141 7.98 -5.24 -12.72
CA SER A 141 8.75 -6.08 -13.64
C SER A 141 8.44 -7.57 -13.46
N GLN A 142 8.37 -8.04 -12.21
CA GLN A 142 8.01 -9.42 -11.90
C GLN A 142 6.56 -9.74 -12.27
N LEU A 143 5.65 -8.80 -12.07
CA LEU A 143 4.25 -8.92 -12.49
C LEU A 143 4.14 -9.01 -14.02
N ALA A 144 4.90 -8.18 -14.75
CA ALA A 144 4.97 -8.23 -16.21
C ALA A 144 5.52 -9.58 -16.70
N LYS A 145 6.60 -10.08 -16.09
CA LYS A 145 7.18 -11.39 -16.42
C LYS A 145 6.21 -12.54 -16.11
N GLY A 146 5.63 -12.56 -14.92
CA GLY A 146 4.72 -13.59 -14.44
C GLY A 146 3.43 -13.66 -15.26
N SER A 147 2.80 -12.51 -15.54
CA SER A 147 1.60 -12.42 -16.40
C SER A 147 1.94 -12.60 -17.89
N GLY A 148 3.15 -12.24 -18.32
CA GLY A 148 3.54 -12.16 -19.73
C GLY A 148 2.86 -11.03 -20.48
N TRP A 149 2.41 -10.02 -19.76
CA TRP A 149 1.92 -8.76 -20.31
C TRP A 149 2.97 -7.68 -20.09
N SER A 150 3.19 -6.84 -21.10
CA SER A 150 4.00 -5.64 -20.93
C SER A 150 3.31 -4.65 -19.99
N GLU A 151 4.06 -3.71 -19.43
CA GLU A 151 3.49 -2.58 -18.65
C GLU A 151 2.38 -1.87 -19.43
N ALA A 152 2.59 -1.59 -20.73
CA ALA A 152 1.59 -0.96 -21.58
C ALA A 152 0.30 -1.80 -21.74
N LYS A 153 0.44 -3.13 -21.78
CA LYS A 153 -0.72 -4.03 -21.87
C LYS A 153 -1.48 -4.11 -20.55
N MET A 154 -0.77 -4.05 -19.42
CA MET A 154 -1.38 -3.97 -18.09
C MET A 154 -2.08 -2.62 -17.89
N SER A 155 -1.41 -1.49 -18.16
CA SER A 155 -1.98 -0.16 -17.98
C SER A 155 -3.22 0.07 -18.84
N GLY A 156 -3.28 -0.49 -20.06
CA GLY A 156 -4.48 -0.44 -20.91
C GLY A 156 -5.70 -1.20 -20.37
N ARG A 157 -5.58 -1.93 -19.26
CA ARG A 157 -6.69 -2.62 -18.56
C ARG A 157 -7.06 -1.97 -17.24
N LEU A 158 -6.31 -0.96 -16.82
CA LEU A 158 -6.41 -0.34 -15.51
C LEU A 158 -6.82 1.12 -15.67
N THR A 159 -7.41 1.65 -14.60
CA THR A 159 -7.55 3.10 -14.45
C THR A 159 -6.18 3.74 -14.27
N ALA A 160 -5.31 3.15 -13.43
CA ALA A 160 -3.90 3.52 -13.41
C ALA A 160 -2.97 2.37 -12.98
N LEU A 161 -1.80 2.32 -13.61
CA LEU A 161 -0.64 1.56 -13.17
C LEU A 161 0.31 2.50 -12.42
N ILE A 162 0.53 2.26 -11.13
CA ILE A 162 1.36 3.10 -10.26
C ILE A 162 2.66 2.37 -9.90
N THR A 163 3.79 2.93 -10.34
CA THR A 163 5.13 2.37 -10.11
C THR A 163 5.95 3.29 -9.22
N THR A 164 6.35 2.83 -8.03
CA THR A 164 7.32 3.55 -7.20
C THR A 164 8.75 3.20 -7.61
N LEU A 165 9.65 4.18 -7.65
CA LEU A 165 11.01 4.08 -8.21
C LEU A 165 12.09 4.42 -7.16
N GLY A 166 11.78 4.25 -5.87
CA GLY A 166 12.69 4.59 -4.76
C GLY A 166 13.06 6.07 -4.76
N ASN A 167 14.36 6.35 -4.70
CA ASN A 167 14.89 7.73 -4.73
C ASN A 167 14.64 8.48 -6.06
N ARG A 168 14.21 7.78 -7.12
CA ARG A 168 13.80 8.39 -8.40
C ARG A 168 12.33 8.84 -8.39
N GLY A 169 11.58 8.56 -7.33
CA GLY A 169 10.21 9.01 -7.14
C GLY A 169 9.18 7.98 -7.63
N SER A 170 8.26 8.37 -8.50
CA SER A 170 7.17 7.51 -8.96
C SER A 170 6.72 7.83 -10.39
N ARG A 171 6.15 6.83 -11.07
CA ARG A 171 5.51 6.95 -12.39
C ARG A 171 4.08 6.41 -12.32
N ILE A 172 3.12 7.17 -12.83
CA ILE A 172 1.70 6.82 -12.89
C ILE A 172 1.32 6.81 -14.36
N VAL A 173 0.80 5.70 -14.85
CA VAL A 173 0.29 5.56 -16.23
C VAL A 173 -1.23 5.36 -16.15
N ALA A 174 -2.00 6.36 -16.58
CA ALA A 174 -3.46 6.39 -16.52
C ALA A 174 -4.04 6.74 -17.89
N GLY A 175 -4.52 5.73 -18.63
CA GLY A 175 -4.95 5.92 -20.03
C GLY A 175 -3.82 6.46 -20.91
N HIS A 176 -4.02 7.65 -21.48
CA HIS A 176 -3.00 8.34 -22.30
C HIS A 176 -2.09 9.27 -21.47
N GLU A 177 -2.39 9.47 -20.19
CA GLU A 177 -1.61 10.32 -19.31
C GLU A 177 -0.49 9.51 -18.65
N THR A 178 0.72 10.07 -18.63
CA THR A 178 1.83 9.55 -17.84
C THR A 178 2.39 10.66 -16.98
N VAL A 179 2.31 10.47 -15.66
CA VAL A 179 2.83 11.43 -14.68
C VAL A 179 4.07 10.84 -14.03
N GLN A 180 5.16 11.60 -14.06
CA GLN A 180 6.38 11.25 -13.34
C GLN A 180 6.65 12.31 -12.28
N VAL A 181 6.87 11.88 -11.03
CA VAL A 181 7.11 12.76 -9.89
C VAL A 181 8.43 12.36 -9.24
N PRO A 182 9.37 13.29 -9.02
CA PRO A 182 10.59 13.00 -8.29
C PRO A 182 10.28 12.63 -6.83
N ALA A 183 11.21 11.93 -6.18
CA ALA A 183 11.08 11.65 -4.76
C ALA A 183 11.04 12.96 -3.96
N CYS A 184 10.22 13.01 -2.91
CA CYS A 184 10.24 14.14 -1.99
C CYS A 184 11.58 14.11 -1.20
N PRO A 185 12.32 15.23 -1.14
CA PRO A 185 13.59 15.29 -0.42
C PRO A 185 13.43 14.92 1.06
N ALA A 186 14.23 13.97 1.51
CA ALA A 186 14.37 13.61 2.92
C ALA A 186 15.42 14.49 3.60
N VAL A 187 15.17 14.87 4.84
CA VAL A 187 16.15 15.55 5.71
C VAL A 187 17.24 14.57 6.13
N LYS A 188 16.86 13.31 6.34
CA LYS A 188 17.77 12.20 6.65
C LYS A 188 17.15 10.88 6.16
N THR A 189 18.01 9.92 5.83
CA THR A 189 17.58 8.56 5.50
C THR A 189 17.93 7.67 6.68
N VAL A 190 16.93 7.09 7.34
CA VAL A 190 17.10 6.23 8.51
C VAL A 190 16.76 4.80 8.18
N ASP A 191 15.55 4.54 7.68
CA ASP A 191 15.06 3.20 7.37
C ASP A 191 14.02 3.29 6.24
N PRO A 192 14.25 2.67 5.07
CA PRO A 192 13.30 2.71 3.96
C PRO A 192 12.06 1.84 4.20
N THR A 193 12.04 1.00 5.26
CA THR A 193 10.96 0.05 5.53
C THR A 193 9.63 0.78 5.75
N GLY A 194 8.61 0.42 4.96
CA GLY A 194 7.28 1.04 5.02
C GLY A 194 7.11 2.33 4.19
N ALA A 195 8.14 2.79 3.47
CA ALA A 195 8.02 3.93 2.56
C ALA A 195 6.96 3.68 1.46
N GLY A 196 6.94 2.49 0.86
CA GLY A 196 5.94 2.11 -0.14
C GLY A 196 4.51 2.06 0.40
N ASP A 197 4.34 1.66 1.66
CA ASP A 197 3.07 1.66 2.38
C ASP A 197 2.55 3.07 2.65
N CYS A 198 3.46 3.98 3.02
CA CYS A 198 3.12 5.38 3.24
C CYS A 198 2.84 6.10 1.93
N PHE A 199 3.56 5.76 0.86
CA PHE A 199 3.25 6.22 -0.49
C PHE A 199 1.83 5.84 -0.90
N ARG A 200 1.47 4.54 -0.79
CA ARG A 200 0.13 4.03 -1.08
C ARG A 200 -0.93 4.82 -0.31
N ALA A 201 -0.73 5.00 1.00
CA ALA A 201 -1.65 5.76 1.83
C ALA A 201 -1.83 7.21 1.36
N GLY A 202 -0.73 7.92 1.10
CA GLY A 202 -0.78 9.30 0.61
C GLY A 202 -1.46 9.43 -0.75
N PHE A 203 -1.11 8.53 -1.67
CA PHE A 203 -1.69 8.50 -3.01
C PHE A 203 -3.21 8.33 -2.97
N PHE A 204 -3.70 7.31 -2.24
CA PHE A 204 -5.13 7.01 -2.21
C PHE A 204 -5.94 7.97 -1.31
N VAL A 205 -5.31 8.63 -0.34
CA VAL A 205 -5.93 9.79 0.34
C VAL A 205 -6.14 10.94 -0.63
N GLY A 206 -5.13 11.28 -1.44
CA GLY A 206 -5.28 12.28 -2.49
C GLY A 206 -6.40 11.92 -3.48
N LEU A 207 -6.44 10.66 -3.91
CA LEU A 207 -7.46 10.18 -4.83
C LEU A 207 -8.87 10.24 -4.23
N SER A 208 -9.02 9.88 -2.95
CA SER A 208 -10.31 9.98 -2.23
C SER A 208 -10.83 11.41 -2.09
N ARG A 209 -9.95 12.41 -2.25
CA ARG A 209 -10.26 13.84 -2.26
C ARG A 209 -10.39 14.41 -3.68
N ASN A 210 -10.50 13.55 -4.69
CA ASN A 210 -10.67 13.92 -6.09
C ASN A 210 -9.54 14.83 -6.62
N LEU A 211 -8.31 14.62 -6.14
CA LEU A 211 -7.13 15.34 -6.63
C LEU A 211 -6.60 14.69 -7.92
N ASP A 212 -5.88 15.47 -8.72
CA ASP A 212 -5.23 14.96 -9.93
C ASP A 212 -4.09 13.97 -9.62
N TRP A 213 -3.65 13.21 -10.63
CA TRP A 213 -2.62 12.19 -10.49
C TRP A 213 -1.29 12.76 -9.97
N LEU A 214 -0.92 13.96 -10.41
CA LEU A 214 0.28 14.67 -9.98
C LEU A 214 0.24 14.99 -8.48
N SER A 215 -0.89 15.51 -8.00
CA SER A 215 -1.08 15.81 -6.58
C SER A 215 -1.08 14.52 -5.76
N CYS A 216 -1.81 13.48 -6.19
CA CYS A 216 -1.81 12.17 -5.53
C CYS A 216 -0.38 11.62 -5.38
N ALA A 217 0.41 11.64 -6.45
CA ALA A 217 1.79 11.19 -6.46
C ALA A 217 2.70 12.03 -5.54
N ARG A 218 2.56 13.37 -5.53
CA ARG A 218 3.30 14.25 -4.62
C ARG A 218 2.98 14.00 -3.15
N ILE A 219 1.70 13.77 -2.83
CA ILE A 219 1.26 13.44 -1.47
C ILE A 219 1.83 12.09 -1.04
N GLY A 220 1.75 11.09 -1.91
CA GLY A 220 2.38 9.79 -1.70
C GLY A 220 3.88 9.92 -1.44
N SER A 221 4.58 10.68 -2.29
CA SER A 221 6.02 10.94 -2.13
C SER A 221 6.36 11.60 -0.80
N LEU A 222 5.61 12.62 -0.37
CA LEU A 222 5.83 13.26 0.92
C LEU A 222 5.53 12.32 2.11
N ALA A 223 4.46 11.53 2.03
CA ALA A 223 4.13 10.55 3.05
C ALA A 223 5.22 9.47 3.17
N ALA A 224 5.78 9.01 2.05
CA ALA A 224 6.91 8.08 2.04
C ALA A 224 8.14 8.66 2.74
N THR A 225 8.43 9.95 2.55
CA THR A 225 9.58 10.61 3.19
C THR A 225 9.50 10.59 4.72
N TYR A 226 8.31 10.75 5.32
CA TYR A 226 8.16 10.65 6.77
C TYR A 226 8.51 9.25 7.31
N ALA A 227 8.20 8.19 6.55
CA ALA A 227 8.61 6.84 6.91
C ALA A 227 10.13 6.68 6.79
N VAL A 228 10.72 7.12 5.67
CA VAL A 228 12.17 7.02 5.43
C VAL A 228 13.01 7.71 6.53
N GLU A 229 12.49 8.79 7.11
CA GLU A 229 13.15 9.57 8.16
C GLU A 229 13.06 8.95 9.57
N SER A 230 12.36 7.81 9.72
CA SER A 230 12.10 7.18 11.01
C SER A 230 12.44 5.69 10.98
N ALA A 231 13.02 5.15 12.05
CA ALA A 231 13.25 3.71 12.15
C ALA A 231 11.91 2.97 12.35
N GLY A 232 11.66 1.93 11.56
CA GLY A 232 10.42 1.15 11.61
C GLY A 232 9.23 1.81 10.91
N THR A 233 8.17 1.02 10.71
CA THR A 233 7.11 1.33 9.74
C THR A 233 6.00 2.27 10.26
N GLN A 234 5.94 2.50 11.58
CA GLN A 234 4.86 3.26 12.22
C GLN A 234 5.35 4.21 13.32
N ASN A 235 6.66 4.49 13.39
CA ASN A 235 7.24 5.33 14.43
C ASN A 235 7.28 6.82 14.06
N TYR A 236 7.08 7.17 12.79
CA TYR A 236 6.95 8.56 12.37
C TYR A 236 5.70 9.23 12.97
N ARG A 237 5.78 10.54 13.16
CA ARG A 237 4.70 11.38 13.69
C ARG A 237 4.66 12.69 12.92
N PHE A 238 3.47 13.14 12.57
CA PHE A 238 3.20 14.49 12.07
C PHE A 238 1.74 14.84 12.33
N THR A 239 1.45 16.13 12.45
CA THR A 239 0.08 16.68 12.35
C THR A 239 -0.26 16.97 10.88
N ILE A 240 -1.55 17.14 10.58
CA ILE A 240 -1.98 17.57 9.24
C ILE A 240 -1.35 18.93 8.86
N ASP A 241 -1.27 19.87 9.81
CA ASP A 241 -0.63 21.17 9.56
C ASP A 241 0.86 21.03 9.23
N GLN A 242 1.60 20.20 9.96
CA GLN A 242 3.02 19.92 9.67
C GLN A 242 3.19 19.26 8.29
N PHE A 243 2.27 18.37 7.92
CA PHE A 243 2.26 17.75 6.59
C PHE A 243 1.99 18.78 5.49
N ALA A 244 0.95 19.61 5.66
CA ALA A 244 0.57 20.66 4.72
C ALA A 244 1.68 21.72 4.55
N ASP A 245 2.31 22.15 5.66
CA ASP A 245 3.42 23.10 5.63
C ASP A 245 4.64 22.53 4.90
N ARG A 246 4.97 21.25 5.13
CA ARG A 246 6.05 20.59 4.40
C ARG A 246 5.72 20.45 2.92
N TYR A 247 4.48 20.09 2.58
CA TYR A 247 4.02 20.05 1.20
C TYR A 247 4.17 21.41 0.50
N ARG A 248 3.78 22.50 1.18
CA ARG A 248 3.95 23.88 0.68
C ARG A 248 5.41 24.23 0.44
N ARG A 249 6.30 23.89 1.38
CA ARG A 249 7.74 24.14 1.22
C ARG A 249 8.37 23.36 0.06
N VAL A 250 7.95 22.11 -0.14
CA VAL A 250 8.55 21.21 -1.16
C VAL A 250 8.01 21.49 -2.56
N TYR A 251 6.70 21.73 -2.69
CA TYR A 251 6.03 21.82 -3.99
C TYR A 251 5.52 23.21 -4.34
N GLY A 252 5.61 24.20 -3.44
CA GLY A 252 5.11 25.56 -3.67
C GLY A 252 3.58 25.66 -3.75
N LEU A 253 2.86 24.63 -3.30
CA LEU A 253 1.41 24.49 -3.40
C LEU A 253 0.79 24.28 -2.03
N SER A 254 -0.43 24.74 -1.80
CA SER A 254 -1.14 24.51 -0.53
C SER A 254 -2.05 23.29 -0.63
N LEU A 255 -2.05 22.47 0.41
CA LEU A 255 -3.07 21.45 0.63
C LEU A 255 -4.17 22.04 1.51
N ASN A 256 -5.37 22.20 0.96
CA ASN A 256 -6.53 22.67 1.71
C ASN A 256 -7.37 21.45 2.08
N TRP A 257 -7.01 20.77 3.17
CA TRP A 257 -7.68 19.57 3.68
C TRP A 257 -8.15 19.74 5.12
#